data_AF-A0A2R6R7A2-F1
#
_entry.id   AF-A0A2R6R7A2-F1
#
_cell.length_a   1.000
_cell.length_b   1.000
_cell.length_c   1.000
_cell.angle_alpha   90.00
_cell.angle_beta   90.00
_cell.angle_gamma   90.00
#
_symmetry.space_group_name_H-M   'P 1'
#
loop_
_entity.id
_entity.type
_entity.pdbx_description
1 polymer ?
#
loop_
_entity_poly.entity_id
_entity_poly.type
_entity_poly.pdbx_seq_one_letter_code
_entity_poly.pdbx_strand_id
1 'polypeptide(L)'
;MVWLYGGGFLRPFGFPQGAEAEAQGALNLGIKDQVVALQWIKSNIAAFGGDPEKIMESGFQSTVPMFNASMREPAWASFVNATPECSGTGESDTFSCLRRANLSTLVDSFNSVLTSGLQSFPFAPVLDGPGGLIPALPSDLLA
;
A
#
# COMPACT_ATOMS: atom_id res chain seq x y z
N MET A 1 26.87 -4.02 -14.48
CA MET A 1 25.90 -4.35 -13.42
C MET A 1 25.50 -3.05 -12.76
N VAL A 2 24.21 -2.68 -12.82
CA VAL A 2 23.69 -1.42 -12.26
C VAL A 2 22.82 -1.76 -11.05
N TRP A 3 23.03 -1.08 -9.92
CA TRP A 3 22.23 -1.25 -8.71
C TRP A 3 21.30 -0.05 -8.56
N LEU A 4 20.01 -0.32 -8.39
CA LEU A 4 18.99 0.69 -8.09
C LEU A 4 18.28 0.31 -6.81
N TYR A 5 18.05 1.31 -5.95
CA TYR A 5 17.37 1.14 -4.66
C TYR A 5 15.99 1.79 -4.74
N GLY A 6 14.94 1.01 -4.46
CA GLY A 6 13.57 1.52 -4.26
C GLY A 6 13.32 1.89 -2.81
N GLY A 7 12.75 3.06 -2.56
CA GLY A 7 12.30 3.48 -1.23
C GLY A 7 11.07 2.68 -0.77
N GLY A 8 10.97 2.45 0.54
CA GLY A 8 9.94 1.60 1.16
C GLY A 8 8.60 2.29 1.39
N PHE A 9 7.55 1.48 1.26
CA PHE A 9 6.13 1.75 1.50
C PHE A 9 5.81 2.65 2.70
N LEU A 10 5.07 3.73 2.43
CA LEU A 10 4.52 4.63 3.44
C LEU A 10 3.23 4.06 4.07
N ARG A 11 3.23 2.82 4.58
CA ARG A 11 2.19 2.30 5.51
C ARG A 11 0.74 2.71 5.12
N PRO A 12 -0.06 3.52 5.86
CA PRO A 12 -1.43 3.84 5.43
C PRO A 12 -1.51 4.64 4.13
N PHE A 13 -0.43 5.32 3.73
CA PHE A 13 -0.34 6.09 2.48
C PHE A 13 -0.11 5.21 1.26
N GLY A 14 0.68 4.13 1.40
CA GLY A 14 0.91 3.17 0.31
C GLY A 14 -0.12 2.05 0.29
N PHE A 15 -0.70 1.73 1.45
CA PHE A 15 -1.69 0.67 1.62
C PHE A 15 -2.93 1.22 2.33
N PRO A 16 -3.69 2.13 1.72
CA PRO A 16 -5.02 2.42 2.23
C PRO A 16 -5.89 1.16 2.11
N GLN A 17 -6.80 0.98 3.05
CA GLN A 17 -7.55 -0.25 3.24
C GLN A 17 -9.05 0.03 3.34
N GLY A 18 -9.84 -1.04 3.33
CA GLY A 18 -11.26 -0.94 3.54
C GLY A 18 -12.09 -0.74 2.28
N ALA A 19 -13.40 -0.64 2.47
CA ALA A 19 -14.39 -0.59 1.40
C ALA A 19 -14.25 0.65 0.52
N GLU A 20 -13.92 1.81 1.12
CA GLU A 20 -13.70 3.05 0.37
C GLU A 20 -12.49 2.94 -0.57
N ALA A 21 -11.39 2.36 -0.06
CA ALA A 21 -10.17 2.18 -0.85
C ALA A 21 -10.38 1.19 -2.00
N GLU A 22 -11.16 0.13 -1.78
CA GLU A 22 -11.59 -0.80 -2.82
C GLU A 22 -12.43 -0.09 -3.89
N ALA A 23 -13.47 0.65 -3.48
CA ALA A 23 -14.37 1.36 -4.38
C ALA A 23 -13.65 2.43 -5.23
N GLN A 24 -12.60 3.06 -4.69
CA GLN A 24 -11.78 4.04 -5.40
C GLN A 24 -10.63 3.41 -6.22
N GLY A 25 -10.49 2.08 -6.23
CA GLY A 25 -9.37 1.40 -6.90
C GLY A 25 -8.00 1.75 -6.29
N ALA A 26 -7.99 2.21 -5.04
CA ALA A 26 -6.84 2.71 -4.31
C ALA A 26 -6.12 1.63 -3.50
N LEU A 27 -6.51 0.36 -3.60
CA LEU A 27 -5.77 -0.72 -2.95
C LEU A 27 -4.37 -0.89 -3.55
N ASN A 28 -3.43 -1.38 -2.73
CA ASN A 28 -2.08 -1.80 -3.13
C ASN A 28 -1.23 -0.71 -3.83
N LEU A 29 -1.40 0.59 -3.50
CA LEU A 29 -0.71 1.71 -4.18
C LEU A 29 0.80 1.54 -4.21
N GLY A 30 1.45 1.18 -3.11
CA GLY A 30 2.91 1.06 -3.18
C GLY A 30 3.41 -0.16 -3.96
N ILE A 31 2.57 -1.19 -4.23
CA ILE A 31 2.95 -2.28 -5.14
C ILE A 31 2.81 -1.74 -6.57
N LYS A 32 1.78 -0.93 -6.83
CA LYS A 32 1.66 -0.18 -8.08
C LYS A 32 2.87 0.75 -8.28
N ASP A 33 3.38 1.39 -7.23
CA ASP A 33 4.60 2.19 -7.28
C ASP A 33 5.82 1.35 -7.67
N GLN A 34 5.95 0.13 -7.12
CA GLN A 34 7.01 -0.81 -7.50
C GLN A 34 6.89 -1.23 -8.97
N VAL A 35 5.69 -1.54 -9.46
CA VAL A 35 5.45 -1.88 -10.87
C VAL A 35 5.84 -0.72 -11.79
N VAL A 36 5.42 0.51 -11.45
CA VAL A 36 5.78 1.71 -12.21
C VAL A 36 7.28 1.97 -12.17
N ALA A 37 7.93 1.77 -11.02
CA ALA A 37 9.38 1.87 -10.90
C ALA A 37 10.09 0.86 -11.80
N LEU A 38 9.65 -0.40 -11.84
CA LEU A 38 10.22 -1.42 -12.72
C LEU A 38 10.01 -1.10 -14.20
N GLN A 39 8.84 -0.56 -14.57
CA GLN A 39 8.57 -0.07 -15.93
C GLN A 39 9.51 1.08 -16.31
N TRP A 40 9.74 2.02 -15.38
CA TRP A 40 10.69 3.10 -15.58
C TRP A 40 12.10 2.55 -15.74
N ILE A 41 12.54 1.62 -14.90
CA ILE A 41 13.85 0.97 -15.00
C ILE A 41 14.00 0.30 -16.36
N LYS A 42 13.05 -0.55 -16.75
CA LYS A 42 13.06 -1.24 -18.05
C LYS A 42 13.19 -0.25 -19.23
N SER A 43 12.55 0.91 -19.14
CA SER A 43 12.57 1.92 -20.19
C SER A 43 13.83 2.78 -20.21
N ASN A 44 14.52 2.95 -19.07
CA ASN A 44 15.59 3.94 -18.92
C ASN A 44 16.98 3.35 -18.62
N ILE A 45 17.08 2.09 -18.18
CA ILE A 45 18.33 1.52 -17.68
C ILE A 45 19.46 1.48 -18.73
N ALA A 46 19.10 1.45 -20.02
CA ALA A 46 20.06 1.53 -21.13
C ALA A 46 20.88 2.82 -21.10
N ALA A 47 20.27 3.95 -20.70
CA ALA A 47 20.98 5.23 -20.58
C ALA A 47 22.06 5.22 -19.48
N PHE A 48 21.94 4.29 -18.52
CA PHE A 48 22.89 4.10 -17.42
C PHE A 48 23.84 2.92 -17.66
N GLY A 49 23.88 2.37 -18.88
CA GLY A 49 24.75 1.25 -19.25
C GLY A 49 24.28 -0.12 -18.76
N GLY A 50 23.02 -0.26 -18.34
CA GLY A 50 22.40 -1.56 -18.07
C GLY A 50 21.71 -2.13 -19.31
N ASP A 51 21.44 -3.43 -19.28
CA ASP A 51 20.71 -4.13 -20.34
C ASP A 51 19.23 -4.27 -19.92
N PRO A 52 18.28 -3.64 -20.63
CA PRO A 52 16.86 -3.72 -20.28
C PRO A 52 16.33 -5.16 -20.32
N GLU A 53 16.94 -6.07 -21.09
CA GLU A 53 16.56 -7.49 -21.14
C GLU A 53 17.18 -8.35 -20.03
N LYS A 54 18.04 -7.78 -19.18
CA LYS A 54 18.72 -8.49 -18.08
C LYS A 54 18.59 -7.75 -16.76
N ILE A 55 17.36 -7.62 -16.30
CA ILE A 55 17.03 -7.03 -15.00
C ILE A 55 16.81 -8.16 -13.99
N MET A 56 17.50 -8.07 -12.85
CA MET A 56 17.28 -8.94 -11.70
C MET A 56 16.76 -8.11 -10.54
N GLU A 57 15.56 -8.42 -10.07
CA GLU A 57 14.98 -7.84 -8.87
C GLU A 57 15.33 -8.73 -7.65
N SER A 58 15.61 -8.11 -6.50
CA SER A 58 15.76 -8.83 -5.24
C SER A 58 15.18 -8.02 -4.09
N GLY A 59 14.70 -8.71 -3.06
CA GLY A 59 14.03 -8.11 -1.91
C GLY A 59 13.92 -9.09 -0.75
N PHE A 60 13.32 -8.63 0.35
CA PHE A 60 13.03 -9.44 1.54
C PHE A 60 11.54 -9.40 1.86
N GLN A 61 11.02 -10.45 2.49
CA GLN A 61 9.62 -10.48 2.89
C GLN A 61 9.35 -9.43 3.97
N SER A 62 8.36 -8.57 3.75
CA SER A 62 7.97 -7.52 4.69
C SER A 62 6.47 -7.53 5.04
N THR A 63 5.77 -8.61 4.70
CA THR A 63 4.31 -8.67 4.73
C THR A 63 3.77 -9.99 5.28
N VAL A 64 2.59 -9.89 5.90
CA VAL A 64 1.75 -10.96 6.47
C VAL A 64 0.93 -11.64 5.37
N PRO A 65 0.19 -12.74 5.68
CA PRO A 65 -0.76 -13.31 4.74
C PRO A 65 -1.71 -12.26 4.16
N MET A 66 -1.98 -12.39 2.87
CA MET A 66 -2.87 -11.49 2.14
C MET A 66 -4.31 -11.82 2.53
N PHE A 67 -5.00 -10.82 3.07
CA PHE A 67 -6.42 -10.89 3.40
C PHE A 67 -7.19 -9.94 2.47
N ASN A 68 -8.53 -10.03 2.48
CA ASN A 68 -9.37 -9.07 1.78
C ASN A 68 -9.29 -7.68 2.44
N ALA A 69 -9.56 -6.62 1.66
CA ALA A 69 -9.57 -5.24 2.14
C ALA A 69 -10.51 -5.03 3.35
N SER A 70 -11.68 -5.69 3.35
CA SER A 70 -12.66 -5.62 4.45
C SER A 70 -12.14 -6.11 5.80
N MET A 71 -11.22 -7.09 5.82
CA MET A 71 -10.58 -7.57 7.05
C MET A 71 -9.66 -6.51 7.69
N ARG A 72 -9.27 -5.49 6.91
CA ARG A 72 -8.38 -4.40 7.33
C ARG A 72 -9.13 -3.11 7.66
N GLU A 73 -10.46 -3.09 7.50
CA GLU A 73 -11.32 -1.96 7.87
C GLU A 73 -11.08 -1.46 9.31
N PRO A 74 -10.95 -2.32 10.35
CA PRO A 74 -10.74 -1.82 11.72
C PRO A 74 -9.44 -1.03 11.89
N ALA A 75 -8.37 -1.40 11.17
CA ALA A 75 -7.11 -0.69 11.19
C ALA A 75 -7.22 0.67 10.47
N TRP A 76 -7.95 0.70 9.35
CA TRP A 76 -8.25 1.93 8.61
C TRP A 76 -9.08 2.91 9.45
N ALA A 77 -10.21 2.45 10.02
CA ALA A 77 -11.07 3.24 10.88
C ALA A 77 -10.31 3.78 12.11
N SER A 78 -9.43 2.97 12.71
CA SER A 78 -8.61 3.42 13.85
C SER A 78 -7.65 4.55 13.46
N PHE A 79 -7.05 4.49 12.27
CA PHE A 79 -6.17 5.55 11.77
C PHE A 79 -6.92 6.85 11.48
N VAL A 80 -8.09 6.74 10.87
CA VAL A 80 -8.98 7.87 10.58
C VAL A 80 -9.46 8.52 11.87
N ASN A 81 -9.89 7.72 12.84
CA ASN A 81 -10.34 8.21 14.14
C ASN A 81 -9.20 8.83 14.97
N ALA A 82 -7.99 8.29 14.85
CA ALA A 82 -6.78 8.86 15.44
C ALA A 82 -6.33 10.16 14.76
N THR A 83 -6.92 10.52 13.60
CA THR A 83 -6.69 11.79 12.90
C THR A 83 -7.79 12.78 13.30
N PRO A 84 -7.56 13.72 14.22
CA PRO A 84 -8.63 14.51 14.84
C PRO A 84 -9.49 15.31 13.84
N GLU A 85 -8.88 15.76 12.75
CA GLU A 85 -9.53 16.51 11.67
C GLU A 85 -10.47 15.63 10.83
N CYS A 86 -10.30 14.31 10.85
CA CYS A 86 -11.02 13.35 10.00
C CYS A 86 -11.88 12.34 10.79
N SER A 87 -11.84 12.36 12.13
CA SER A 87 -12.50 11.36 13.00
C SER A 87 -14.04 11.29 12.88
N GLY A 88 -14.67 12.31 12.29
CA GLY A 88 -16.13 12.38 12.03
C GLY A 88 -16.52 12.35 10.56
N THR A 89 -15.60 12.00 9.66
CA THR A 89 -15.91 11.96 8.22
C THR A 89 -16.72 10.72 7.86
N GLY A 90 -17.63 10.85 6.90
CA GLY A 90 -18.38 9.70 6.37
C GLY A 90 -17.45 8.78 5.58
N GLU A 91 -17.81 7.50 5.50
CA GLU A 91 -17.01 6.43 4.87
C GLU A 91 -16.58 6.72 3.42
N SER A 92 -17.23 7.65 2.72
CA SER A 92 -16.89 8.04 1.34
C SER A 92 -16.02 9.29 1.20
N ASP A 93 -15.76 10.01 2.30
CA ASP A 93 -15.06 11.30 2.30
C ASP A 93 -13.69 11.24 2.99
N THR A 94 -13.31 10.08 3.49
CA THR A 94 -12.13 9.88 4.31
C THR A 94 -10.86 10.22 3.54
N PHE A 95 -10.71 9.76 2.29
CA PHE A 95 -9.55 10.13 1.46
C PHE A 95 -9.44 11.63 1.21
N SER A 96 -10.58 12.31 0.99
CA SER A 96 -10.60 13.76 0.76
C SER A 96 -10.15 14.54 2.00
N CYS A 97 -10.51 14.06 3.19
CA CYS A 97 -10.04 14.64 4.44
C CYS A 97 -8.54 14.36 4.66
N LEU A 98 -8.12 13.10 4.55
CA LEU A 98 -6.73 12.70 4.82
C LEU A 98 -5.72 13.40 3.90
N ARG A 99 -6.08 13.69 2.64
CA ARG A 99 -5.22 14.47 1.71
C ARG A 99 -5.02 15.92 2.12
N ARG A 100 -5.93 16.49 2.93
CA ARG A 100 -5.86 17.87 3.42
C ARG A 100 -5.27 17.97 4.83
N ALA A 101 -5.22 16.85 5.56
CA ALA A 101 -4.71 16.79 6.92
C ALA A 101 -3.20 17.08 6.98
N ASN A 102 -2.74 17.56 8.13
CA ASN A 102 -1.32 17.82 8.32
C ASN A 102 -0.50 16.53 8.38
N LEU A 103 0.67 16.51 7.71
CA LEU A 103 1.56 15.35 7.70
C LEU A 103 2.00 14.94 9.12
N SER A 104 2.27 15.87 10.03
CA SER A 104 2.67 15.53 11.40
C SER A 104 1.54 14.78 12.12
N THR A 105 0.31 15.25 11.97
CA THR A 105 -0.89 14.60 12.51
C THR A 105 -1.02 13.18 11.95
N LEU A 106 -0.91 13.01 10.64
CA LEU A 106 -1.03 11.69 9.99
C LEU A 106 0.06 10.71 10.48
N VAL A 107 1.29 11.19 10.69
CA VAL A 107 2.38 10.38 11.25
C VAL A 107 2.09 9.99 12.71
N ASP A 108 1.60 10.92 13.52
CA ASP A 108 1.25 10.67 14.92
C ASP A 108 0.06 9.69 15.05
N SER A 109 -0.97 9.86 14.23
CA SER A 109 -2.12 8.95 14.13
C SER A 109 -1.67 7.54 13.73
N PHE A 110 -0.76 7.43 12.77
CA PHE A 110 -0.18 6.14 12.39
C PHE A 110 0.59 5.47 13.55
N ASN A 111 1.42 6.24 14.28
CA ASN A 111 2.16 5.73 15.44
C ASN A 111 1.23 5.25 16.56
N SER A 112 0.09 5.92 16.76
CA SER A 112 -0.95 5.47 17.69
C SER A 112 -1.54 4.11 17.28
N VAL A 113 -1.84 3.91 16.00
CA VAL A 113 -2.35 2.62 15.49
C VAL A 113 -1.31 1.51 15.64
N LEU A 114 -0.03 1.78 15.36
CA LEU A 114 1.04 0.79 15.55
C LEU A 114 1.16 0.31 17.00
N THR A 115 0.97 1.20 17.97
CA THR A 115 1.09 0.89 19.40
C THR A 115 -0.17 0.30 20.01
N SER A 116 -1.31 0.38 19.31
CA SER A 116 -2.60 -0.18 19.77
C SER A 116 -2.63 -1.71 19.85
N GLY A 117 -1.72 -2.40 19.13
CA GLY A 117 -1.66 -3.86 19.10
C GLY A 117 -2.82 -4.55 18.37
N LEU A 118 -3.70 -3.80 17.69
CA LEU A 118 -4.85 -4.37 16.98
C LEU A 118 -4.44 -5.39 15.90
N GLN A 119 -3.34 -5.14 15.19
CA GLN A 119 -2.79 -6.02 14.16
C GLN A 119 -1.26 -5.85 14.06
N SER A 120 -0.50 -6.94 13.88
CA SER A 120 0.97 -6.88 13.77
C SER A 120 1.47 -6.07 12.57
N PHE A 121 0.66 -5.97 11.51
CA PHE A 121 0.92 -5.18 10.31
C PHE A 121 -0.41 -4.59 9.81
N PRO A 122 -0.83 -3.42 10.33
CA PRO A 122 -2.16 -2.87 10.08
C PRO A 122 -2.37 -2.41 8.62
N PHE A 123 -1.28 -2.03 7.94
CA PHE A 123 -1.28 -1.58 6.54
C PHE A 123 -0.34 -2.48 5.74
N ALA A 124 -0.91 -3.33 4.89
CA ALA A 124 -0.22 -4.38 4.16
C ALA A 124 -0.93 -4.65 2.81
N PRO A 125 -0.31 -5.36 1.86
CA PRO A 125 -1.00 -5.76 0.64
C PRO A 125 -2.26 -6.58 0.94
N VAL A 126 -3.28 -6.40 0.11
CA VAL A 126 -4.55 -7.12 0.19
C VAL A 126 -4.95 -7.70 -1.16
N LEU A 127 -5.85 -8.68 -1.11
CA LEU A 127 -6.52 -9.16 -2.31
C LEU A 127 -7.40 -8.03 -2.87
N ASP A 128 -7.24 -7.71 -4.14
CA ASP A 128 -7.97 -6.64 -4.85
C ASP A 128 -8.89 -7.16 -5.96
N GLY A 129 -9.10 -8.47 -6.00
CA GLY A 129 -10.15 -9.12 -6.79
C GLY A 129 -9.89 -9.15 -8.31
N PRO A 130 -10.86 -9.65 -9.10
CA PRO A 130 -10.69 -9.80 -10.54
C PRO A 130 -10.33 -8.50 -11.25
N GLY A 131 -9.26 -8.51 -12.04
CA GLY A 131 -8.74 -7.33 -12.73
C GLY A 131 -7.83 -6.44 -11.87
N GLY A 132 -7.69 -6.76 -10.58
CA GLY A 132 -6.69 -6.17 -9.68
C GLY A 132 -5.29 -6.77 -9.85
N LEU A 133 -4.33 -6.22 -9.11
CA LEU A 133 -2.92 -6.62 -9.16
C LEU A 133 -2.67 -7.93 -8.40
N ILE A 134 -3.42 -8.17 -7.33
CA ILE A 134 -3.39 -9.37 -6.50
C ILE A 134 -4.82 -9.96 -6.48
N PRO A 135 -5.23 -10.63 -7.57
CA PRO A 135 -6.63 -10.93 -7.79
C PRO A 135 -7.20 -12.04 -6.88
N ALA A 136 -6.35 -12.95 -6.42
CA ALA A 136 -6.73 -14.08 -5.57
C ALA A 136 -5.52 -14.60 -4.78
N LEU A 137 -5.74 -15.62 -3.94
CA LEU A 137 -4.66 -16.29 -3.23
C LEU A 137 -3.72 -16.99 -4.21
N PRO A 138 -2.40 -17.04 -3.93
CA PRO A 138 -1.45 -17.74 -4.80
C PRO A 138 -1.79 -19.21 -5.04
N SER A 139 -2.41 -19.88 -4.06
CA SER A 139 -2.90 -21.27 -4.20
C SER A 139 -3.92 -21.43 -5.32
N ASP A 140 -4.68 -20.38 -5.61
CA ASP A 140 -5.79 -20.40 -6.55
C ASP A 140 -5.31 -19.98 -7.95
N LEU A 141 -4.19 -19.25 -8.03
CA LEU A 141 -3.59 -18.77 -9.27
C LEU A 141 -2.62 -19.77 -9.91
N LEU A 142 -2.11 -20.71 -9.13
CA LEU A 142 -1.09 -21.68 -9.55
C LEU A 142 -1.64 -23.10 -9.70
N ALA A 143 -2.93 -23.30 -9.45
CA ALA A 143 -3.62 -24.59 -9.56
C ALA A 143 -3.93 -24.96 -11.02
#